data_AF-A0A7Y0H232-F1
#
_entry.id   AF-A0A7Y0H232-F1
#
_cell.length_a   1.000
_cell.length_b   1.000
_cell.length_c   1.000
_cell.angle_alpha   90.00
_cell.angle_beta   90.00
_cell.angle_gamma   90.00
#
_symmetry.space_group_name_H-M   'P 1'
#
loop_
_entity.id
_entity.type
_entity.pdbx_description
1 polymer ?
#
loop_
_entity_poly.entity_id
_entity_poly.type
_entity_poly.pdbx_seq_one_letter_code
_entity_poly.pdbx_strand_id
1 'polypeptide(L)'
;MSGSNPESTTASARPGQGSVVVSRGDRIRQNQGVIAAPTSLVLLDLDGTLMDSAPGIVSSAAQAYRSLGLPVPDAATLRSFVGPPLTDSFPRHGVPRERLGEMVLAYRTVFEAGGMFDNSVFDGVPDALVRLRAAGCTLVVATSKPVVYARPI
;
A
#
# COMPACT_ATOMS: atom_id res chain seq x y z
N MET A 1 13.43 12.12 82.69
CA MET A 1 12.17 11.98 83.44
C MET A 1 11.05 12.43 82.52
N SER A 2 10.25 11.47 82.04
CA SER A 2 8.80 11.35 82.34
C SER A 2 7.99 12.49 81.75
N GLY A 3 7.38 12.28 80.58
CA GLY A 3 5.92 12.11 80.47
C GLY A 3 5.36 13.35 79.73
N SER A 4 4.26 13.39 79.00
CA SER A 4 3.15 12.46 78.77
C SER A 4 2.41 12.97 77.52
N ASN A 5 1.83 12.08 76.71
CA ASN A 5 0.77 12.36 75.72
C ASN A 5 -0.54 12.77 76.48
N PRO A 6 -1.65 13.30 75.88
CA PRO A 6 -2.39 12.64 74.77
C PRO A 6 -3.28 13.51 73.82
N GLU A 7 -3.79 12.81 72.78
CA GLU A 7 -5.13 12.91 72.13
C GLU A 7 -5.56 14.20 71.40
N SER A 8 -5.71 14.21 70.07
CA SER A 8 -6.73 13.62 69.17
C SER A 8 -7.96 14.54 68.95
N THR A 9 -8.22 14.90 67.68
CA THR A 9 -9.52 14.89 66.98
C THR A 9 -9.56 15.85 65.79
N THR A 10 -10.14 15.34 64.72
CA THR A 10 -10.35 15.85 63.36
C THR A 10 -11.33 17.01 63.25
N ALA A 11 -11.11 17.95 62.31
CA ALA A 11 -12.17 18.62 61.57
C ALA A 11 -11.66 19.31 60.29
N SER A 12 -12.41 19.09 59.21
CA SER A 12 -12.28 19.61 57.86
C SER A 12 -12.81 21.06 57.76
N ALA A 13 -12.09 21.95 57.09
CA ALA A 13 -12.65 23.17 56.46
C ALA A 13 -11.69 23.71 55.38
N ARG A 14 -12.21 23.90 54.16
CA ARG A 14 -11.51 24.60 53.06
C ARG A 14 -11.44 26.10 53.34
N PRO A 15 -10.37 26.78 52.88
CA PRO A 15 -10.52 28.13 52.38
C PRO A 15 -9.91 28.28 50.98
N GLY A 16 -10.72 28.83 50.07
CA GLY A 16 -10.20 29.45 48.88
C GLY A 16 -9.58 30.80 49.23
N GLN A 17 -8.44 31.12 48.62
CA GLN A 17 -8.02 32.44 48.15
C GLN A 17 -6.64 32.30 47.52
N GLY A 18 -6.54 32.70 46.26
CA GLY A 18 -5.29 32.74 45.50
C GLY A 18 -5.49 33.63 44.30
N SER A 19 -5.39 34.95 44.52
CA SER A 19 -5.34 35.95 43.46
C SER A 19 -4.07 35.75 42.63
N VAL A 20 -4.21 35.41 41.35
CA VAL A 20 -3.09 35.42 40.40
C VAL A 20 -2.96 36.84 39.84
N VAL A 21 -1.93 37.55 40.29
CA VAL A 21 -1.48 38.81 39.69
C VAL A 21 -0.67 38.45 38.44
N VAL A 22 -1.20 38.76 37.26
CA VAL A 22 -0.46 38.61 36.00
C VAL A 22 0.44 39.84 35.83
N SER A 23 1.73 39.68 36.12
CA SER A 23 2.74 40.67 35.76
C SER A 23 3.05 40.55 34.28
N ARG A 24 2.79 41.62 33.50
CA ARG A 24 3.18 41.75 32.09
C ARG A 24 4.70 41.66 32.00
N GLY A 25 5.25 40.64 31.35
CA GLY A 25 6.70 40.62 31.14
C GLY A 25 7.32 39.45 30.41
N ASP A 26 6.68 38.30 30.28
CA ASP A 26 7.35 37.15 29.65
C ASP A 26 6.96 37.00 28.17
N ARG A 27 7.90 37.35 27.30
CA ARG A 27 7.85 37.06 25.87
C ARG A 27 7.69 35.56 25.69
N ILE A 28 6.48 35.15 25.31
CA ILE A 28 6.21 33.81 24.77
C ILE A 28 7.16 33.63 23.58
N ARG A 29 8.19 32.79 23.73
CA ARG A 29 8.91 32.22 22.60
C ARG A 29 7.90 31.40 21.83
N GLN A 30 7.37 31.94 20.73
CA GLN A 30 6.59 31.16 19.80
C GLN A 30 7.54 30.10 19.23
N ASN A 31 7.36 28.87 19.69
CA ASN A 31 7.93 27.69 19.05
C ASN A 31 7.23 27.57 17.69
N GLN A 32 7.77 28.23 16.67
CA GLN A 32 7.41 27.97 15.28
C GLN A 32 7.98 26.60 14.90
N GLY A 33 7.37 25.54 15.44
CA GLY A 33 7.43 24.24 14.83
C GLY A 33 6.74 24.40 13.48
N VAL A 34 7.52 24.39 12.40
CA VAL A 34 6.99 24.22 11.05
C VAL A 34 6.21 22.92 11.07
N ILE A 35 4.87 23.01 11.15
CA ILE A 35 4.03 21.86 10.86
C ILE A 35 4.19 21.68 9.36
N ALA A 36 5.02 20.71 8.97
CA ALA A 36 5.19 20.34 7.57
C ALA A 36 3.79 20.17 6.97
N ALA A 37 3.51 20.90 5.89
CA ALA A 37 2.23 20.79 5.19
C ALA A 37 1.95 19.30 4.89
N PRO A 38 0.69 18.85 4.96
CA PRO A 38 0.37 17.44 4.79
C PRO A 38 0.95 16.92 3.47
N THR A 39 1.86 15.96 3.57
CA THR A 39 2.44 15.26 2.43
C THR A 39 1.34 14.52 1.70
N SER A 40 1.13 14.83 0.42
CA SER A 40 0.15 14.10 -0.40
C SER A 40 0.64 12.67 -0.64
N LEU A 41 -0.19 11.68 -0.32
CA LEU A 41 0.07 10.27 -0.58
C LEU A 41 -0.53 9.90 -1.95
N VAL A 42 0.30 9.37 -2.84
CA VAL A 42 -0.13 8.87 -4.16
C VAL A 42 0.04 7.36 -4.18
N LEU A 43 -1.08 6.65 -4.34
CA LEU A 43 -1.12 5.21 -4.54
C LEU A 43 -1.12 4.93 -6.03
N LEU A 44 -0.15 4.14 -6.48
CA LEU A 44 0.06 3.78 -7.88
C LEU A 44 -0.15 2.28 -8.02
N ASP A 45 -1.01 1.85 -8.95
CA ASP A 45 -0.96 0.45 -9.39
C ASP A 45 0.28 0.22 -10.27
N LEU A 46 0.56 -1.03 -10.63
CA LEU A 46 1.76 -1.42 -11.36
C LEU A 46 1.41 -1.79 -12.82
N ASP A 47 0.80 -2.97 -13.00
CA ASP A 47 0.46 -3.54 -14.30
C ASP A 47 -0.61 -2.68 -15.00
N GLY A 48 -0.29 -2.09 -16.16
CA GLY A 48 -1.20 -1.21 -16.89
C GLY A 48 -1.26 0.24 -16.38
N THR A 49 -0.45 0.59 -15.37
CA THR A 49 -0.30 1.97 -14.85
C THR A 49 1.12 2.49 -14.98
N LEU A 50 2.09 1.81 -14.36
CA LEU A 50 3.51 2.17 -14.45
C LEU A 50 4.22 1.46 -15.60
N MET A 51 3.72 0.27 -15.95
CA MET A 51 4.35 -0.60 -16.94
C MET A 51 3.33 -1.28 -17.85
N ASP A 52 3.68 -1.43 -19.12
CA ASP A 52 3.04 -2.35 -20.05
C ASP A 52 3.57 -3.76 -19.80
N SER A 53 2.84 -4.52 -18.99
CA SER A 53 3.11 -5.94 -18.71
C SER A 53 2.17 -6.88 -19.46
N ALA A 54 1.35 -6.36 -20.37
CA ALA A 54 0.43 -7.17 -21.14
C ALA A 54 1.13 -8.28 -21.96
N PRO A 55 2.29 -8.05 -22.63
CA PRO A 55 2.96 -9.10 -23.40
C PRO A 55 3.28 -10.34 -22.57
N GLY A 56 3.92 -10.15 -21.41
CA GLY A 56 4.27 -11.23 -20.47
C GLY A 56 3.07 -11.93 -19.84
N ILE A 57 2.04 -11.18 -19.43
CA ILE A 57 0.83 -11.75 -18.81
C ILE A 57 0.03 -12.56 -19.85
N VAL A 58 -0.20 -11.99 -21.03
CA VAL A 58 -1.00 -12.60 -22.11
C VAL A 58 -0.33 -13.87 -22.63
N SER A 59 0.97 -13.83 -22.90
CA SER A 59 1.72 -14.99 -23.39
C SER A 59 1.71 -16.12 -22.37
N SER A 60 1.95 -15.81 -21.09
CA SER A 60 1.95 -16.79 -19.99
C SER A 60 0.58 -17.42 -19.78
N ALA A 61 -0.49 -16.62 -19.79
CA ALA A 61 -1.86 -17.11 -19.68
C ALA A 61 -2.22 -18.01 -20.87
N ALA A 62 -1.95 -17.58 -22.10
CA ALA A 62 -2.23 -18.37 -23.29
C ALA A 62 -1.49 -19.72 -23.26
N GLN A 63 -0.22 -19.74 -22.83
CA GLN A 63 0.54 -20.97 -22.71
C GLN A 63 -0.01 -21.90 -21.63
N ALA A 64 -0.49 -21.36 -20.51
CA ALA A 64 -1.15 -22.15 -19.46
C ALA A 64 -2.46 -22.79 -19.94
N TYR A 65 -3.29 -22.05 -20.70
CA TYR A 65 -4.49 -22.65 -21.33
C TYR A 65 -4.09 -23.82 -22.25
N ARG A 66 -3.07 -23.63 -23.10
CA ARG A 66 -2.59 -24.68 -24.01
C ARG A 66 -2.04 -25.90 -23.27
N SER A 67 -1.24 -25.71 -22.22
CA SER A 67 -0.62 -26.83 -21.49
C SER A 67 -1.65 -27.69 -20.76
N LEU A 68 -2.79 -27.09 -20.38
CA LEU A 68 -3.90 -27.79 -19.72
C LEU A 68 -4.95 -28.32 -20.69
N GLY A 69 -4.73 -28.19 -22.00
CA GLY A 69 -5.66 -28.62 -23.04
C GLY A 69 -6.98 -27.84 -23.05
N LEU A 70 -6.99 -26.62 -22.51
CA LEU A 70 -8.17 -25.77 -22.46
C LEU A 70 -8.25 -24.85 -23.69
N PRO A 71 -9.47 -24.45 -24.12
CA PRO A 71 -9.63 -23.46 -25.18
C PRO A 71 -8.96 -22.14 -24.78
N VAL A 72 -8.07 -21.64 -25.63
CA VAL A 72 -7.37 -20.37 -25.39
C VAL A 72 -8.33 -19.22 -25.69
N PRO A 73 -8.58 -18.29 -24.76
CA PRO A 73 -9.38 -17.10 -25.04
C PRO A 73 -8.77 -16.23 -26.13
N ASP A 74 -9.59 -15.37 -26.74
CA ASP A 74 -9.09 -14.40 -27.71
C ASP A 74 -8.13 -13.36 -27.06
N ALA A 75 -7.41 -12.63 -27.91
CA ALA A 75 -6.42 -11.65 -27.45
C ALA A 75 -7.02 -10.54 -26.58
N ALA A 76 -8.24 -10.09 -26.89
CA ALA A 76 -8.90 -9.03 -26.13
C ALA A 76 -9.25 -9.51 -24.71
N THR A 77 -9.72 -10.76 -24.59
CA THR A 77 -10.02 -11.42 -23.32
C THR A 77 -8.74 -11.66 -22.51
N LEU A 78 -7.69 -12.17 -23.14
CA LEU A 78 -6.41 -12.34 -22.43
C LEU A 78 -5.85 -11.00 -21.95
N ARG A 79 -6.04 -9.92 -22.71
CA ARG A 79 -5.63 -8.58 -22.28
C ARG A 79 -6.41 -8.07 -21.07
N SER A 80 -7.65 -8.52 -20.84
CA SER A 80 -8.40 -8.15 -19.63
C SER A 80 -7.89 -8.83 -18.36
N PHE A 81 -6.86 -9.68 -18.45
CA PHE A 81 -6.23 -10.31 -17.28
C PHE A 81 -5.18 -9.39 -16.64
N VAL A 82 -4.81 -8.31 -17.31
CA VAL A 82 -3.90 -7.28 -16.77
C VAL A 82 -4.65 -6.47 -15.71
N GLY A 83 -4.22 -6.57 -14.45
CA GLY A 83 -4.77 -5.84 -13.31
C GLY A 83 -5.53 -6.72 -12.30
N PRO A 84 -6.62 -7.40 -12.69
CA PRO A 84 -7.39 -8.24 -11.77
C PRO A 84 -6.60 -9.46 -11.24
N PRO A 85 -6.92 -9.97 -10.04
CA PRO A 85 -6.38 -11.23 -9.58
C PRO A 85 -6.69 -12.37 -10.57
N LEU A 86 -5.67 -13.11 -10.98
CA LEU A 86 -5.83 -14.22 -11.92
C LEU A 86 -6.75 -15.34 -11.39
N THR A 87 -6.83 -15.48 -10.06
CA THR A 87 -7.77 -16.38 -9.39
C THR A 87 -9.23 -16.04 -9.67
N ASP A 88 -9.52 -14.78 -10.00
CA ASP A 88 -10.85 -14.29 -10.36
C ASP A 88 -11.06 -14.31 -11.88
N SER A 89 -10.01 -14.00 -12.65
CA SER A 89 -10.06 -13.97 -14.12
C SER A 89 -10.25 -15.37 -14.71
N PHE A 90 -9.43 -16.34 -14.32
CA PHE A 90 -9.47 -17.68 -14.94
C PHE A 90 -10.86 -18.34 -14.90
N PRO A 91 -11.58 -18.38 -13.75
CA PRO A 91 -12.92 -18.97 -13.71
C PRO A 91 -13.95 -18.23 -14.56
N ARG A 92 -13.84 -16.91 -14.68
CA ARG A 92 -14.74 -16.10 -15.54
C ARG A 92 -14.53 -16.38 -17.02
N HIS A 93 -13.38 -16.94 -17.37
CA HIS A 93 -12.95 -17.18 -18.75
C HIS A 93 -12.72 -18.68 -19.01
N GLY A 94 -13.60 -19.52 -18.49
CA GLY A 94 -13.74 -20.92 -18.91
C GLY A 94 -12.84 -21.93 -18.21
N VAL A 95 -12.10 -21.54 -17.16
CA VAL A 95 -11.34 -22.48 -16.33
C VAL A 95 -12.26 -23.07 -15.25
N PRO A 96 -12.47 -24.39 -15.19
CA PRO A 96 -13.26 -25.01 -14.13
C PRO A 96 -12.66 -24.74 -12.74
N ARG A 97 -13.51 -24.51 -11.73
CA ARG A 97 -13.05 -24.13 -10.38
C ARG A 97 -12.15 -25.19 -9.75
N GLU A 98 -12.43 -26.46 -10.00
CA GLU A 98 -11.65 -27.61 -9.57
C GLU A 98 -10.25 -27.66 -10.22
N ARG A 99 -10.05 -27.02 -11.38
CA ARG A 99 -8.76 -26.93 -12.08
C ARG A 99 -8.04 -25.60 -11.83
N LEU A 100 -8.60 -24.69 -11.04
CA LEU A 100 -8.03 -23.35 -10.83
C LEU A 100 -6.61 -23.40 -10.25
N GLY A 101 -6.35 -24.32 -9.30
CA GLY A 101 -5.01 -24.49 -8.74
C GLY A 101 -3.98 -24.91 -9.78
N GLU A 102 -4.37 -25.84 -10.66
CA GLU A 102 -3.55 -26.34 -11.77
C GLU A 102 -3.27 -25.22 -12.78
N MET A 103 -4.29 -24.40 -13.10
CA MET A 103 -4.17 -23.24 -13.99
C MET A 103 -3.22 -22.17 -13.43
N VAL A 104 -3.35 -21.82 -12.16
CA VAL A 104 -2.48 -20.83 -11.51
C VAL A 104 -1.04 -21.33 -11.48
N LEU A 105 -0.82 -22.62 -11.21
CA LEU A 105 0.51 -23.20 -11.24
C LEU A 105 1.11 -23.16 -12.66
N ALA A 106 0.37 -23.61 -13.66
CA ALA A 106 0.81 -23.61 -15.06
C ALA A 106 1.15 -22.18 -15.54
N TYR A 107 0.34 -21.20 -15.18
CA TYR A 107 0.63 -19.78 -15.46
C TYR A 107 1.94 -19.34 -14.80
N ARG A 108 2.10 -19.60 -13.49
CA ARG A 108 3.29 -19.17 -12.73
C ARG A 108 4.56 -19.79 -13.28
N THR A 109 4.54 -21.07 -13.66
CA THR A 109 5.70 -21.74 -14.26
C THR A 109 6.18 -21.01 -15.52
N VAL A 110 5.26 -20.59 -16.40
CA VAL A 110 5.64 -19.86 -17.62
C VAL A 110 6.07 -18.42 -17.30
N PHE A 111 5.33 -17.76 -16.41
CA PHE A 111 5.59 -16.38 -16.02
C PHE A 111 6.97 -16.24 -15.36
N GLU A 112 7.32 -17.13 -14.43
CA GLU A 112 8.61 -17.14 -13.73
C GLU A 112 9.78 -17.55 -14.63
N ALA A 113 9.54 -18.36 -15.66
CA ALA A 113 10.59 -18.79 -16.59
C ALA A 113 11.05 -17.67 -17.54
N GLY A 114 10.34 -16.55 -17.61
CA GLY A 114 10.74 -15.39 -18.41
C GLY A 114 9.63 -14.40 -18.69
N GLY A 115 8.37 -14.83 -18.68
CA GLY A 115 7.22 -13.96 -18.98
C GLY A 115 7.12 -12.74 -18.06
N MET A 116 7.60 -12.83 -16.83
CA MET A 116 7.61 -11.70 -15.89
C MET A 116 8.51 -10.54 -16.33
N PHE A 117 9.50 -10.78 -17.18
CA PHE A 117 10.42 -9.76 -17.70
C PHE A 117 10.02 -9.26 -19.09
N ASP A 118 8.99 -9.86 -19.71
CA ASP A 118 8.41 -9.37 -20.96
C ASP A 118 7.44 -8.22 -20.66
N ASN A 119 8.03 -7.09 -20.27
CA ASN A 119 7.35 -5.88 -19.88
C ASN A 119 8.19 -4.64 -20.20
N SER A 120 7.56 -3.47 -20.18
CA SER A 120 8.27 -2.19 -20.33
C SER A 120 7.61 -1.09 -19.51
N VAL A 121 8.39 -0.10 -19.05
CA VAL A 121 7.85 1.08 -18.38
C VAL A 121 7.15 1.97 -19.42
N PHE A 122 5.97 2.49 -19.11
CA PHE A 122 5.29 3.41 -20.02
C PHE A 122 6.06 4.73 -20.19
N ASP A 123 6.02 5.27 -21.40
CA ASP A 123 6.65 6.56 -21.71
C ASP A 123 6.16 7.66 -20.77
N GLY A 124 7.11 8.47 -20.27
CA GLY A 124 6.83 9.59 -19.38
C GLY A 124 6.52 9.22 -17.92
N VAL A 125 6.34 7.94 -17.57
CA VAL A 125 6.20 7.50 -16.18
C VAL A 125 7.41 7.92 -15.32
N PRO A 126 8.68 7.66 -15.72
CA PRO A 126 9.83 8.07 -14.91
C PRO A 126 9.82 9.55 -14.56
N ASP A 127 9.57 10.42 -15.55
CA ASP A 127 9.52 11.86 -15.35
C ASP A 127 8.35 12.27 -14.46
N ALA A 128 7.18 11.62 -14.59
CA ALA A 128 6.04 11.87 -13.73
C ALA A 128 6.34 11.52 -12.26
N LEU A 129 6.98 10.39 -12.01
CA LEU A 129 7.38 9.99 -10.65
C LEU A 129 8.39 10.99 -10.05
N VAL A 130 9.37 11.45 -10.84
CA VAL A 130 10.33 12.48 -10.41
C VAL A 130 9.60 13.77 -10.04
N ARG A 131 8.67 14.25 -10.87
CA ARG A 131 7.90 15.47 -10.59
C ARG A 131 7.03 15.34 -9.33
N LEU A 132 6.36 14.21 -9.14
CA LEU A 132 5.55 13.97 -7.94
C LEU A 132 6.42 13.94 -6.66
N ARG A 133 7.61 13.31 -6.73
CA ARG A 133 8.56 13.33 -5.61
C ARG A 133 9.08 14.74 -5.32
N ALA A 134 9.41 15.52 -6.36
CA ALA A 134 9.85 16.90 -6.23
C ALA A 134 8.75 17.82 -5.65
N ALA A 135 7.48 17.51 -5.92
CA ALA A 135 6.32 18.19 -5.31
C ALA A 135 6.08 17.79 -3.84
N GLY A 136 6.92 16.93 -3.27
CA GLY A 136 6.79 16.48 -1.88
C GLY A 136 5.72 15.40 -1.69
N CYS A 137 5.36 14.62 -2.72
CA CYS A 137 4.46 13.49 -2.55
C CYS A 137 5.19 12.25 -2.02
N THR A 138 4.52 11.49 -1.15
CA THR A 138 4.89 10.10 -0.85
C THR A 138 4.27 9.19 -1.90
N LEU A 139 5.09 8.38 -2.57
CA LEU A 139 4.63 7.44 -3.58
C LEU A 139 4.64 6.02 -3.03
N VAL A 140 3.56 5.28 -3.21
CA VAL A 140 3.43 3.88 -2.78
C VAL A 140 2.82 3.08 -3.92
N VAL A 141 3.41 1.91 -4.20
CA VAL A 141 2.80 0.94 -5.11
C VAL A 141 1.74 0.14 -4.35
N ALA A 142 0.52 0.15 -4.85
CA ALA A 142 -0.62 -0.60 -4.33
C ALA A 142 -1.20 -1.44 -5.47
N THR A 143 -0.79 -2.71 -5.53
CA THR A 143 -1.08 -3.60 -6.67
C THR A 143 -1.62 -4.96 -6.21
N SER A 144 -2.43 -5.59 -7.06
CA SER A 144 -2.89 -6.98 -6.89
C SER A 144 -1.80 -8.00 -7.23
N LYS A 145 -0.70 -7.58 -7.86
CA LYS A 145 0.44 -8.43 -8.16
C LYS A 145 1.14 -8.85 -6.86
N PRO A 146 1.39 -10.16 -6.62
CA PRO A 146 2.14 -10.60 -5.47
C PRO A 146 3.49 -9.89 -5.34
N VAL A 147 3.86 -9.48 -4.12
CA VAL A 147 5.07 -8.69 -3.83
C VAL A 147 6.34 -9.33 -4.38
N VAL A 148 6.42 -10.66 -4.39
CA VAL A 148 7.56 -11.43 -4.94
C VAL A 148 7.80 -11.16 -6.42
N TYR A 149 6.75 -10.82 -7.18
CA TYR A 149 6.85 -10.46 -8.60
C TYR A 149 6.87 -8.95 -8.84
N ALA A 150 6.26 -8.16 -7.95
CA ALA A 150 6.21 -6.71 -8.09
C ALA A 150 7.54 -6.01 -7.72
N ARG A 151 8.31 -6.56 -6.79
CA ARG A 151 9.58 -5.98 -6.32
C ARG A 151 10.78 -6.09 -7.28
N PRO A 152 10.98 -7.19 -8.02
CA PRO A 152 12.15 -7.36 -8.89
C PRO A 152 12.03 -6.73 -10.29
N ILE A 153 10.85 -6.20 -10.64
CA ILE A 153 10.58 -5.46 -11.88
C ILE A 153 10.49 -3.97 -11.60
#